data_AF-A0A257Q072-F1
#
_entry.id   AF-A0A257Q072-F1
#
_cell.length_a   1.000
_cell.length_b   1.000
_cell.length_c   1.000
_cell.angle_alpha   90.00
_cell.angle_beta   90.00
_cell.angle_gamma   90.00
#
_symmetry.space_group_name_H-M   'P 1'
#
loop_
_entity.id
_entity.type
_entity.pdbx_description
1 polymer ?
#
loop_
_entity_poly.entity_id
_entity_poly.type
_entity_poly.pdbx_seq_one_letter_code
_entity_poly.pdbx_strand_id
1 'polypeptide(L)'
;MARSSDQERLQKLQERRDQLNAQLAAMEARAKQTQKKQDDRRKILLGALVLTDFDTRPELKTYLAERLPGFLVRPEDRKLFADLLAAAPASEGGGVAGAAPDVTPATHGETA
;
A
#
# COMPACT_ATOMS: atom_id res chain seq x y z
N MET A 1 -47.13 43.32 2.40
CA MET A 1 -46.86 42.71 1.08
C MET A 1 -45.37 42.45 0.80
N ALA A 2 -44.41 43.29 1.24
CA ALA A 2 -42.99 43.12 0.87
C ALA A 2 -42.23 41.94 1.53
N ARG A 3 -42.49 41.61 2.81
CA ARG A 3 -41.77 40.53 3.52
C ARG A 3 -42.01 39.13 2.94
N SER A 4 -43.22 38.85 2.46
CA SER A 4 -43.55 37.55 1.85
C SER A 4 -42.86 37.36 0.50
N SER A 5 -42.72 38.41 -0.31
CA SER A 5 -42.00 38.32 -1.59
C SER A 5 -40.49 38.11 -1.43
N ASP A 6 -39.90 38.63 -0.34
CA ASP A 6 -38.48 38.40 -0.06
C ASP A 6 -38.24 36.98 0.45
N GLN A 7 -39.19 36.44 1.22
CA GLN A 7 -39.15 35.06 1.70
C GLN A 7 -39.29 34.05 0.55
N GLU A 8 -40.17 34.31 -0.42
CA GLU A 8 -40.28 33.51 -1.65
C GLU A 8 -39.01 33.57 -2.51
N ARG A 9 -38.37 34.74 -2.63
CA ARG A 9 -37.09 34.89 -3.35
C ARG A 9 -35.98 34.09 -2.66
N LEU A 10 -35.95 34.11 -1.33
CA LEU A 10 -34.98 33.37 -0.54
C LEU A 10 -35.15 31.85 -0.71
N GLN A 11 -36.40 31.36 -0.67
CA GLN A 11 -36.71 29.95 -0.93
C GLN A 11 -36.27 29.51 -2.33
N LYS A 12 -36.59 30.29 -3.38
CA LYS A 12 -36.13 29.99 -4.75
C LYS A 12 -34.61 29.94 -4.87
N LEU A 13 -33.91 30.80 -4.13
CA LEU A 13 -32.44 30.83 -4.14
C LEU A 13 -31.87 29.61 -3.40
N GLN A 14 -32.49 29.18 -2.30
CA GLN A 14 -32.14 27.95 -1.57
C GLN A 14 -32.37 26.71 -2.44
N GLU A 15 -33.53 26.58 -3.06
CA GLU A 15 -33.83 25.47 -3.98
C GLU A 15 -32.79 25.39 -5.10
N ARG A 16 -32.44 26.52 -5.70
CA ARG A 16 -31.44 26.56 -6.76
C ARG A 16 -30.04 26.20 -6.26
N ARG A 17 -29.68 26.62 -5.04
CA ARG A 17 -28.43 26.21 -4.39
C ARG A 17 -28.39 24.70 -4.21
N ASP A 18 -29.46 24.12 -3.70
CA ASP A 18 -29.50 22.69 -3.41
C ASP A 18 -29.51 21.84 -4.68
N GLN A 19 -30.15 22.30 -5.75
CA GLN A 19 -30.04 21.70 -7.09
C GLN A 19 -28.59 21.72 -7.60
N LEU A 20 -27.89 22.86 -7.48
CA LEU A 20 -26.49 22.96 -7.89
C LEU A 20 -25.58 22.08 -7.04
N ASN A 21 -25.82 22.01 -5.73
CA ASN A 21 -25.08 21.12 -4.83
C ASN A 21 -25.28 19.65 -5.21
N ALA A 22 -26.51 19.24 -5.55
CA ALA A 22 -26.79 17.88 -6.01
C ALA A 22 -26.07 17.56 -7.33
N GLN A 23 -26.03 18.50 -8.27
CA GLN A 23 -25.30 18.34 -9.53
C GLN A 23 -23.79 18.21 -9.28
N LEU A 24 -23.22 19.04 -8.40
CA LEU A 24 -21.81 18.97 -8.01
C LEU A 24 -21.47 17.61 -7.41
N ALA A 25 -22.25 17.15 -6.44
CA ALA A 25 -22.06 15.85 -5.80
C ALA A 25 -22.12 14.70 -6.83
N ALA A 26 -23.04 14.76 -7.79
CA ALA A 26 -23.14 13.77 -8.85
C ALA A 26 -21.92 13.77 -9.78
N MET A 27 -21.40 14.95 -10.14
CA MET A 27 -20.18 15.06 -10.95
C MET A 27 -18.95 14.54 -10.22
N GLU A 28 -18.78 14.91 -8.94
CA GLU A 28 -17.68 14.41 -8.11
C GLU A 28 -17.74 12.89 -7.94
N ALA A 29 -18.93 12.33 -7.71
CA ALA A 29 -19.10 10.89 -7.59
C ALA A 29 -18.67 10.17 -8.88
N ARG A 30 -19.05 10.70 -10.05
CA ARG A 30 -18.62 10.17 -11.36
C ARG A 30 -17.11 10.26 -11.54
N ALA A 31 -16.49 11.39 -11.20
CA ALA A 31 -15.04 11.56 -11.28
C ALA A 31 -14.30 10.54 -10.40
N LYS A 32 -14.73 10.38 -9.13
CA LYS A 32 -14.18 9.40 -8.19
C LYS A 32 -14.34 7.96 -8.71
N GLN A 33 -15.48 7.62 -9.30
CA GLN A 33 -15.70 6.29 -9.89
C GLN A 33 -14.75 6.03 -11.08
N THR A 34 -14.60 7.00 -11.98
CA THR A 34 -13.67 6.88 -13.11
C THR A 34 -12.24 6.71 -12.64
N GLN A 35 -11.82 7.48 -11.63
CA GLN A 35 -10.48 7.37 -11.07
C GLN A 35 -10.22 5.99 -10.46
N LYS A 36 -11.15 5.48 -9.65
CA LYS A 36 -11.05 4.11 -9.10
C LYS A 36 -10.92 3.06 -10.20
N LYS A 37 -11.74 3.15 -11.25
CA LYS A 37 -11.66 2.24 -12.41
C LYS A 37 -10.29 2.29 -13.10
N GLN A 38 -9.74 3.49 -13.27
CA GLN A 38 -8.41 3.65 -13.87
C GLN A 38 -7.31 3.10 -12.96
N ASP A 39 -7.39 3.35 -11.66
CA ASP A 39 -6.43 2.85 -10.67
C ASP A 39 -6.46 1.33 -10.59
N ASP A 40 -7.66 0.73 -10.56
CA ASP A 40 -7.83 -0.72 -10.56
C ASP A 40 -7.29 -1.32 -11.86
N ARG A 41 -7.57 -0.70 -13.01
CA ARG A 41 -7.02 -1.12 -14.30
C ARG A 41 -5.49 -1.02 -14.31
N ARG A 42 -4.91 0.04 -13.76
CA ARG A 42 -3.45 0.22 -13.66
C ARG A 42 -2.82 -0.87 -12.80
N LYS A 43 -3.41 -1.19 -11.63
CA LYS A 43 -2.93 -2.27 -10.75
C LYS A 43 -2.97 -3.62 -11.44
N ILE A 44 -4.07 -3.93 -12.14
CA ILE A 44 -4.21 -5.19 -12.88
C ILE A 44 -3.18 -5.29 -13.99
N LEU A 45 -3.03 -4.24 -14.82
CA LEU A 45 -2.08 -4.24 -15.93
C LEU A 45 -0.62 -4.32 -15.44
N LEU A 46 -0.29 -3.58 -14.39
CA LEU A 46 1.04 -3.63 -13.80
C LEU A 46 1.34 -5.01 -13.21
N GLY A 47 0.38 -5.61 -12.50
CA GLY A 47 0.49 -6.97 -12.00
C GLY A 47 0.69 -7.99 -13.12
N ALA A 48 -0.12 -7.92 -14.19
CA ALA A 48 0.01 -8.80 -15.34
C ALA A 48 1.37 -8.67 -16.04
N LEU A 49 1.87 -7.45 -16.20
CA LEU A 49 3.20 -7.20 -16.76
C LEU A 49 4.30 -7.81 -15.88
N VAL A 50 4.25 -7.55 -14.58
CA VAL A 50 5.24 -8.08 -13.63
C VAL A 50 5.22 -9.60 -13.61
N LEU A 51 4.04 -10.24 -13.63
CA LEU A 51 3.92 -11.70 -13.70
C LEU A 51 4.48 -12.27 -15.00
N THR A 52 4.30 -11.57 -16.12
CA THR A 52 4.85 -11.99 -17.42
C THR A 52 6.39 -11.89 -17.45
N ASP A 53 6.93 -10.81 -16.88
CA ASP A 53 8.38 -10.58 -16.80
C ASP A 53 9.04 -11.44 -15.72
N PHE A 54 8.27 -11.99 -14.77
CA PHE A 54 8.78 -12.74 -13.62
C PHE A 54 9.61 -13.96 -14.02
N ASP A 55 9.18 -14.69 -15.06
CA ASP A 55 9.87 -15.89 -15.54
C ASP A 55 11.06 -15.57 -16.45
N THR A 56 11.08 -14.39 -17.07
CA THR A 56 12.12 -14.00 -18.04
C THR A 56 13.20 -13.12 -17.44
N ARG A 57 12.95 -12.48 -16.28
CA ARG A 57 13.87 -11.54 -15.63
C ARG A 57 14.23 -11.99 -14.22
N PRO A 58 15.39 -12.67 -14.04
CA PRO A 58 15.82 -13.13 -12.71
C PRO A 58 16.06 -11.98 -11.72
N GLU A 59 16.51 -10.82 -12.19
CA GLU A 59 16.71 -9.62 -11.36
C GLU A 59 15.41 -9.12 -10.73
N LEU A 60 14.31 -9.16 -11.49
CA LEU A 60 12.98 -8.76 -11.03
C LEU A 60 12.47 -9.72 -9.95
N LYS A 61 12.73 -11.01 -10.11
CA LYS A 61 12.38 -12.05 -9.14
C LYS A 61 13.11 -11.86 -7.82
N THR A 62 14.42 -11.61 -7.84
CA THR A 62 15.21 -11.31 -6.63
C THR A 62 14.69 -10.05 -5.94
N TYR A 63 14.48 -8.98 -6.70
CA TYR A 63 13.94 -7.72 -6.16
C TYR A 63 12.58 -7.90 -5.47
N LEU A 64 11.68 -8.69 -6.07
CA LEU A 64 10.37 -8.99 -5.48
C LEU A 64 10.49 -9.89 -4.25
N ALA A 65 11.39 -10.89 -4.25
CA ALA A 65 11.62 -11.74 -3.09
C ALA A 65 12.08 -10.95 -1.85
N GLU A 66 12.89 -9.90 -2.04
CA GLU A 66 13.33 -9.04 -0.95
C GLU A 66 12.24 -8.05 -0.50
N ARG A 67 11.52 -7.44 -1.44
CA ARG A 67 10.59 -6.33 -1.13
C ARG A 67 9.18 -6.78 -0.76
N LEU A 68 8.68 -7.85 -1.37
CA LEU A 68 7.29 -8.29 -1.23
C LEU A 68 6.94 -8.76 0.20
N PRO A 69 7.80 -9.48 0.95
CA PRO A 69 7.51 -9.87 2.33
C PRO A 69 7.24 -8.69 3.27
N GLY A 70 7.91 -7.55 3.04
CA GLY A 70 7.69 -6.31 3.80
C GLY A 70 6.43 -5.54 3.38
N PHE A 71 5.94 -5.76 2.15
CA PHE A 71 4.71 -5.16 1.65
C PHE A 71 3.47 -5.94 2.08
N LEU A 72 3.58 -7.28 2.21
CA LEU A 72 2.49 -8.15 2.60
C LEU A 72 2.28 -8.13 4.12
N VAL A 73 1.25 -7.41 4.55
CA VAL A 73 0.91 -7.26 5.97
C VAL A 73 0.24 -8.52 6.52
N ARG A 74 -0.60 -9.19 5.72
CA ARG A 74 -1.38 -10.35 6.17
C ARG A 74 -0.65 -11.66 5.87
N PRO A 75 -0.68 -12.64 6.80
CA PRO A 75 -0.04 -13.93 6.59
C PRO A 75 -0.69 -14.74 5.47
N GLU A 76 -2.00 -14.61 5.26
CA GLU A 76 -2.70 -15.28 4.16
C GLU A 76 -2.26 -14.77 2.79
N ASP A 77 -2.07 -13.45 2.66
CA ASP A 77 -1.57 -12.85 1.41
C ASP A 77 -0.15 -13.34 1.12
N ARG A 78 0.70 -13.55 2.15
CA ARG A 78 2.06 -14.13 1.98
C ARG A 78 2.04 -15.53 1.41
N LYS A 79 1.08 -16.38 1.81
CA LYS A 79 0.96 -17.74 1.28
C LYS A 79 0.67 -17.76 -0.22
N LEU A 80 -0.07 -16.78 -0.74
CA LEU A 80 -0.39 -16.67 -2.17
C LEU A 80 0.85 -16.46 -3.06
N PHE A 81 1.92 -15.88 -2.49
CA PHE A 81 3.16 -15.61 -3.22
C PHE A 81 4.28 -16.60 -2.88
N ALA A 82 4.06 -17.54 -1.95
CA ALA A 82 5.08 -18.50 -1.53
C ALA A 82 5.60 -19.32 -2.70
N ASP A 83 4.72 -19.78 -3.58
CA ASP A 83 5.09 -20.60 -4.74
C ASP A 83 5.90 -19.83 -5.79
N LEU A 84 5.59 -18.52 -5.97
CA LEU A 84 6.33 -17.64 -6.88
C LEU A 84 7.73 -17.32 -6.33
N LEU A 85 7.84 -17.07 -5.02
CA LEU A 85 9.08 -16.66 -4.38
C LEU A 85 10.01 -17.83 -4.01
N ALA A 86 9.47 -19.04 -3.79
CA ALA A 86 10.25 -20.24 -3.46
C ALA A 86 11.16 -20.72 -4.62
N ALA A 87 10.94 -20.21 -5.83
CA ALA A 87 11.75 -20.55 -7.00
C ALA A 87 13.01 -19.66 -7.18
N ALA A 88 13.38 -18.85 -6.18
CA ALA A 88 14.72 -18.25 -6.11
C ALA A 88 15.64 -19.28 -5.42
N PRO A 89 16.71 -19.78 -6.08
CA PRO A 89 17.66 -20.64 -5.40
C PRO A 89 18.21 -19.87 -4.22
N ALA A 90 18.09 -20.44 -3.03
CA ALA A 90 18.66 -19.92 -1.81
C ALA A 90 20.13 -19.59 -2.08
N SER A 91 20.43 -18.30 -2.20
CA SER A 91 21.79 -17.81 -2.05
C SER A 91 22.16 -18.03 -0.60
N GLU A 92 22.75 -19.20 -0.32
CA GLU A 92 23.57 -19.38 0.87
C GLU A 92 24.65 -18.29 0.90
N GLY A 93 24.51 -17.35 1.83
CA GLY A 93 25.44 -16.25 2.01
C GLY A 93 25.15 -15.54 3.32
N GLY A 94 25.42 -16.23 4.44
CA GLY A 94 25.13 -15.70 5.78
C GLY A 94 25.79 -16.45 6.94
N GLY A 95 27.01 -16.98 6.76
CA GLY A 95 27.95 -17.20 7.87
C GLY A 95 29.08 -16.18 7.71
N VAL A 96 29.65 -15.55 8.74
CA VAL A 96 29.78 -15.86 10.16
C VAL A 96 30.36 -14.61 10.86
N ALA A 97 30.25 -14.57 12.19
CA ALA A 97 31.04 -13.79 13.15
C ALA A 97 30.38 -12.55 13.80
N GLY A 98 29.27 -12.80 14.50
CA GLY A 98 28.97 -12.05 15.71
C GLY A 98 29.83 -12.56 16.87
N ALA A 99 31.09 -12.11 16.95
CA ALA A 99 31.88 -12.24 18.17
C ALA A 99 31.39 -11.18 19.16
N ALA A 100 30.52 -11.59 20.09
CA ALA A 100 30.19 -10.79 21.25
C ALA A 100 31.34 -10.88 22.26
N PRO A 101 31.85 -9.76 22.80
CA PRO A 101 32.81 -9.77 23.89
C PRO A 101 32.05 -10.06 25.20
N ASP A 102 32.21 -11.26 25.74
CA ASP A 102 31.77 -11.52 27.13
C ASP A 102 32.83 -10.95 28.08
N VAL A 103 32.53 -9.75 28.58
CA VAL A 103 33.18 -9.15 29.74
C VAL A 103 32.34 -9.53 30.95
N THR A 104 32.91 -10.33 31.85
CA THR A 104 32.45 -10.37 33.26
C THR A 104 33.63 -10.69 34.19
N PRO A 105 33.54 -10.40 35.51
CA PRO A 105 34.47 -9.48 36.16
C PRO A 105 35.21 -10.14 37.35
N ALA A 106 36.13 -9.37 37.93
CA ALA A 106 36.55 -9.43 39.33
C ALA A 106 37.01 -10.78 39.91
N THR A 107 38.31 -10.86 40.19
CA THR A 107 38.76 -11.46 41.45
C THR A 107 39.98 -10.68 41.96
N HIS A 108 39.74 -9.87 42.99
CA HIS A 108 40.80 -9.31 43.83
C HIS A 108 41.11 -10.28 44.96
N GLY A 109 42.41 -10.50 45.20
CA GLY A 109 42.98 -10.81 46.51
C GLY A 109 43.10 -12.29 46.87
N GLU A 110 44.32 -12.82 46.84
CA GLU A 110 45.03 -13.26 48.07
C GLU A 110 46.48 -13.60 47.71
N THR A 111 47.42 -12.75 48.12
CA THR A 111 48.86 -13.03 48.17
C THR A 111 49.29 -13.00 49.63
N ALA A 112 50.11 -13.99 49.99
CA ALA A 112 50.75 -14.18 51.29
C ALA A 112 51.61 -12.99 51.75
#